data_AF-A0A0R3N8F8-F1
#
_entry.id   AF-A0A0R3N8F8-F1
#
_cell.length_a   1.000
_cell.length_b   1.000
_cell.length_c   1.000
_cell.angle_alpha   90.00
_cell.angle_beta   90.00
_cell.angle_gamma   90.00
#
_symmetry.space_group_name_H-M   'P 1'
#
loop_
_entity.id
_entity.type
_entity.pdbx_description
1 polymer ?
#
loop_
_entity_poly.entity_id
_entity_poly.type
_entity_poly.pdbx_seq_one_letter_code
_entity_poly.pdbx_strand_id
1 'polypeptide(L)'
;MIDREHDLSITRQAEALQISRGSVYYLPRPVPDADLAIMRRLDRLHLEFPFAGSRMLRGLLAAEGCKIGRRHVKTLMRRMGIEALYRRPRTTRPEPGHKIHPYLLRGMEITRPNQVWAMDITYIPMASGFVYLAVVLDWATRRVLSWRLSITMEAAFCVETLEDALARHGKPDIFNTDQGSQFTGQAFTGVLAYNGIAISMDGKGAWRDNVFVERLWRSIKYEEVYLRAYDSVSEARSSIGRYLDFYNSRRPHSSLDGSTPDQAYFTPLPLRMAA
;
A
#
# COMPACT_ATOMS: atom_id res chain seq x y z
N MET A 1 31.47 34.24 -15.88
CA MET A 1 32.39 33.07 -15.84
C MET A 1 32.90 32.76 -17.24
N ILE A 2 32.05 32.77 -18.28
CA ILE A 2 32.50 32.97 -19.67
C ILE A 2 32.43 34.46 -19.98
N ASP A 3 33.44 34.98 -20.67
CA ASP A 3 33.50 36.35 -21.16
C ASP A 3 33.58 36.34 -22.69
N ARG A 4 32.64 37.02 -23.34
CA ARG A 4 32.57 37.05 -24.81
C ARG A 4 33.56 38.03 -25.43
N GLU A 5 34.13 38.92 -24.63
CA GLU A 5 35.08 39.94 -25.07
C GLU A 5 36.55 39.51 -24.81
N HIS A 6 36.76 38.33 -24.23
CA HIS A 6 38.10 37.80 -23.96
C HIS A 6 38.79 37.27 -25.23
N ASP A 7 40.11 37.39 -25.28
CA ASP A 7 40.99 36.88 -26.36
C ASP A 7 40.90 35.36 -26.62
N LEU A 8 40.31 34.60 -25.68
CA LEU A 8 40.17 33.16 -25.80
C LEU A 8 38.81 32.86 -26.40
N SER A 9 38.74 31.98 -27.39
CA SER A 9 37.45 31.53 -27.93
C SER A 9 36.57 30.92 -26.84
N ILE A 10 35.26 31.03 -26.98
CA ILE A 10 34.27 30.42 -26.06
C ILE A 10 34.56 28.92 -25.83
N THR A 11 35.06 28.21 -26.84
CA THR A 11 35.48 26.81 -26.73
C THR A 11 36.64 26.64 -25.75
N ARG A 12 37.70 27.44 -25.87
CA ARG A 12 38.87 27.36 -24.99
C ARG A 12 38.54 27.77 -23.56
N GLN A 13 37.67 28.77 -23.38
CA GLN A 13 37.19 29.14 -22.05
C GLN A 13 36.35 28.02 -21.41
N ALA A 14 35.47 27.36 -22.18
CA ALA A 14 34.68 26.24 -21.70
C ALA A 14 35.55 25.02 -21.33
N GLU A 15 36.57 24.72 -22.13
CA GLU A 15 37.57 23.68 -21.83
C GLU A 15 38.38 24.00 -20.57
N ALA A 16 38.86 25.24 -20.44
CA ALA A 16 39.62 25.69 -19.26
C ALA A 16 38.79 25.62 -17.96
N LEU A 17 37.49 25.87 -18.06
CA LEU A 17 36.53 25.77 -16.95
C LEU A 17 35.94 24.37 -16.77
N GLN A 18 36.35 23.39 -17.59
CA GLN A 18 35.83 22.02 -17.59
C GLN A 18 34.28 21.94 -17.70
N ILE A 19 33.67 22.85 -18.46
CA ILE A 19 32.22 22.84 -18.74
C ILE A 19 31.95 22.55 -20.21
N SER A 20 30.81 21.92 -20.50
CA SER A 20 30.43 21.66 -21.90
C SER A 20 30.18 22.97 -22.65
N ARG A 21 30.66 23.09 -23.90
CA ARG A 21 30.40 24.27 -24.75
C ARG A 21 28.90 24.57 -24.88
N GLY A 22 28.04 23.55 -24.94
CA GLY A 22 26.59 23.72 -25.02
C GLY A 22 25.98 24.43 -23.80
N SER A 23 26.56 24.24 -22.61
CA SER A 23 26.10 24.90 -21.38
C SER A 23 26.32 26.42 -21.39
N VAL A 24 27.31 26.90 -22.15
CA VAL A 24 27.60 28.35 -22.29
C VAL A 24 26.47 29.09 -23.00
N TYR A 25 25.79 28.43 -23.94
CA TYR A 25 24.68 29.00 -24.70
C TYR A 25 23.32 28.69 -24.07
N TYR A 26 23.30 27.86 -23.03
CA TYR A 26 22.07 27.51 -22.35
C TYR A 26 21.59 28.67 -21.48
N LEU A 27 20.49 29.30 -21.88
CA LEU A 27 19.77 30.23 -21.03
C LEU A 27 18.85 29.44 -20.09
N PRO A 28 18.98 29.58 -18.76
CA PRO A 28 18.09 28.94 -17.81
C PRO A 28 16.64 29.29 -18.12
N ARG A 29 15.82 28.28 -18.45
CA ARG A 29 14.38 28.50 -18.60
C ARG A 29 13.73 28.47 -17.22
N PRO A 30 12.92 29.50 -16.87
CA PRO A 30 12.17 29.47 -15.63
C PRO A 30 11.22 28.26 -15.62
N VAL A 31 10.91 27.76 -14.44
CA VAL A 31 9.84 26.76 -14.28
C VAL A 31 8.53 27.44 -14.66
N PRO A 32 7.69 26.85 -15.53
CA PRO A 32 6.35 27.38 -15.79
C PRO A 32 5.52 27.47 -14.49
N ASP A 33 4.65 28.47 -14.36
CA ASP A 33 3.83 28.65 -13.14
C ASP A 33 2.96 27.42 -12.81
N ALA A 34 2.47 26.73 -13.85
CA ALA A 34 1.75 25.47 -13.70
C ALA A 34 2.62 24.39 -13.01
N ASP A 35 3.88 24.27 -13.41
CA ASP A 35 4.83 23.32 -12.81
C ASP A 35 5.20 23.75 -11.38
N LEU A 36 5.33 25.05 -11.10
CA LEU A 36 5.54 25.56 -9.74
C LEU A 36 4.37 25.22 -8.81
N ALA A 37 3.13 25.33 -9.29
CA ALA A 37 1.96 24.93 -8.52
C ALA A 37 1.96 23.43 -8.20
N ILE A 38 2.31 22.59 -9.20
CA ILE A 38 2.46 21.14 -9.01
C ILE A 38 3.59 20.84 -8.04
N MET A 39 4.75 21.49 -8.16
CA MET A 39 5.89 21.31 -7.26
C MET A 39 5.52 21.63 -5.81
N ARG A 40 4.82 22.74 -5.56
CA ARG A 40 4.31 23.06 -4.21
C ARG A 40 3.37 21.99 -3.66
N ARG A 41 2.53 21.40 -4.53
CA ARG A 41 1.64 20.32 -4.10
C ARG A 41 2.41 19.02 -3.83
N LEU A 42 3.38 18.68 -4.68
CA LEU A 42 4.27 17.53 -4.50
C LEU A 42 5.06 17.63 -3.19
N ASP A 43 5.53 18.83 -2.83
CA ASP A 43 6.24 19.08 -1.57
C ASP A 43 5.35 18.74 -0.36
N ARG A 44 4.12 19.28 -0.33
CA ARG A 44 3.14 18.98 0.72
C ARG A 44 2.80 17.48 0.79
N LEU A 45 2.58 16.85 -0.38
CA LEU A 45 2.30 15.41 -0.44
C LEU A 45 3.49 14.56 0.01
N HIS A 46 4.73 15.03 -0.21
CA HIS A 46 5.92 14.32 0.24
C HIS A 46 6.08 14.41 1.77
N LEU A 47 5.78 15.57 2.37
CA LEU A 47 5.75 15.71 3.82
C LEU A 47 4.67 14.84 4.47
N GLU A 48 3.51 14.72 3.83
CA GLU A 48 2.41 13.87 4.29
C GLU A 48 2.69 12.37 4.07
N PHE A 49 3.26 12.02 2.90
CA PHE A 49 3.50 10.65 2.44
C PHE A 49 4.94 10.48 1.93
N PRO A 50 5.93 10.41 2.82
CA PRO A 50 7.35 10.36 2.43
C PRO A 50 7.73 9.10 1.65
N PHE A 51 6.92 8.03 1.73
CA PHE A 51 7.06 6.80 0.94
C PHE A 51 6.51 6.90 -0.50
N ALA A 52 5.78 7.98 -0.84
CA ALA A 52 5.08 8.08 -2.10
C ALA A 52 6.04 8.35 -3.27
N GLY A 53 6.25 7.33 -4.10
CA GLY A 53 6.97 7.49 -5.37
C GLY A 53 6.12 8.16 -6.46
N SER A 54 6.76 8.52 -7.57
CA SER A 54 6.12 9.20 -8.73
C SER A 54 4.79 8.60 -9.22
N ARG A 55 4.60 7.27 -9.11
CA ARG A 55 3.33 6.62 -9.48
C ARG A 55 2.21 6.95 -8.50
N MET A 56 2.47 6.87 -7.20
CA MET A 56 1.47 7.17 -6.17
C MET A 56 1.15 8.67 -6.17
N LEU A 57 2.18 9.53 -6.22
CA LEU A 57 2.00 10.97 -6.31
C LEU A 57 1.16 11.38 -7.53
N ARG A 58 1.37 10.75 -8.68
CA ARG A 58 0.50 10.95 -9.85
C ARG A 58 -0.96 10.59 -9.56
N GLY A 59 -1.21 9.48 -8.86
CA GLY A 59 -2.56 9.05 -8.50
C GLY A 59 -3.24 10.04 -7.54
N LEU A 60 -2.51 10.50 -6.52
CA LEU A 60 -3.00 11.50 -5.56
C LEU A 60 -3.32 12.83 -6.26
N LEU A 61 -2.43 13.31 -7.13
CA LEU A 61 -2.68 14.50 -7.95
C LEU A 61 -3.89 14.32 -8.89
N ALA A 62 -4.05 13.14 -9.48
CA ALA A 62 -5.19 12.86 -10.36
C ALA A 62 -6.52 12.87 -9.59
N ALA A 63 -6.55 12.40 -8.34
CA ALA A 63 -7.73 12.47 -7.47
C ALA A 63 -8.11 13.94 -7.14
N GLU A 64 -7.15 14.86 -7.20
CA GLU A 64 -7.37 16.31 -7.07
C GLU A 64 -7.71 16.99 -8.41
N GLY A 65 -7.92 16.22 -9.49
CA GLY A 65 -8.23 16.74 -10.82
C GLY A 65 -7.01 17.17 -11.64
N CYS A 66 -5.79 16.99 -11.14
CA CYS A 66 -4.57 17.35 -11.86
C CYS A 66 -4.22 16.31 -12.93
N LYS A 67 -4.31 16.70 -14.21
CA LYS A 67 -3.95 15.87 -15.35
C LYS A 67 -2.44 15.93 -15.61
N ILE A 68 -1.68 15.01 -15.00
CA ILE A 68 -0.23 14.94 -15.16
C ILE A 68 0.28 13.51 -15.47
N GLY A 69 1.25 13.44 -16.37
CA GLY A 69 1.93 12.18 -16.71
C GLY A 69 2.95 11.75 -15.65
N ARG A 70 3.09 10.44 -15.41
CA ARG A 70 4.07 9.88 -14.45
C ARG A 70 5.51 10.33 -14.72
N ARG A 71 5.90 10.46 -16.00
CA ARG A 71 7.26 10.92 -16.37
C ARG A 71 7.47 12.37 -15.94
N HIS A 72 6.47 13.22 -16.09
CA HIS A 72 6.54 14.63 -15.68
C HIS A 72 6.65 14.76 -14.16
N VAL A 73 5.83 14.03 -13.40
CA VAL A 73 5.97 13.94 -11.93
C VAL A 73 7.39 13.54 -11.54
N LYS A 74 7.96 12.51 -12.17
CA LYS A 74 9.34 12.06 -11.89
C LYS A 74 10.38 13.16 -12.19
N THR A 75 10.20 13.91 -13.28
CA THR A 75 11.08 15.04 -13.63
C THR A 75 11.01 16.14 -12.57
N LEU A 76 9.81 16.51 -12.12
CA LEU A 76 9.61 17.53 -11.08
C LEU A 76 10.20 17.08 -9.74
N MET A 77 9.95 15.84 -9.32
CA MET A 77 10.57 15.27 -8.11
C MET A 77 12.10 15.36 -8.14
N ARG A 78 12.72 14.96 -9.26
CA ARG A 78 14.18 15.07 -9.44
C ARG A 78 14.67 16.51 -9.36
N ARG A 79 13.93 17.45 -9.96
CA ARG A 79 14.26 18.88 -9.90
C ARG A 79 14.17 19.45 -8.48
N MET A 80 13.25 18.93 -7.68
CA MET A 80 13.06 19.31 -6.28
C MET A 80 14.01 18.59 -5.31
N GLY A 81 14.75 17.57 -5.77
CA GLY A 81 15.56 16.72 -4.89
C GLY A 81 14.73 15.80 -3.99
N ILE A 82 13.47 15.51 -4.35
CA ILE A 82 12.57 14.66 -3.57
C ILE A 82 12.68 13.21 -4.04
N GLU A 83 12.87 12.30 -3.09
CA GLU A 83 12.89 10.85 -3.32
C GLU A 83 12.00 10.13 -2.30
N ALA A 84 11.40 9.02 -2.72
CA ALA A 84 10.57 8.22 -1.83
C ALA A 84 11.43 7.42 -0.84
N LEU A 85 11.10 7.50 0.44
CA LEU A 85 11.71 6.67 1.47
C LEU A 85 11.19 5.24 1.35
N TYR A 86 12.06 4.31 0.97
CA TYR A 86 11.70 2.91 0.75
C TYR A 86 12.85 1.98 1.19
N ARG A 87 12.56 0.99 2.04
CA ARG A 87 13.54 -0.08 2.37
C ARG A 87 13.75 -0.99 1.15
N ARG A 88 14.91 -1.61 0.98
CA ARG A 88 15.11 -2.62 -0.08
C ARG A 88 14.76 -4.02 0.46
N PRO A 89 14.22 -4.94 -0.37
CA PRO A 89 13.76 -6.23 0.12
C PRO A 89 14.88 -7.07 0.73
N ARG A 90 14.56 -7.79 1.81
CA ARG A 90 15.31 -8.97 2.28
C ARG A 90 14.32 -10.13 2.28
N THR A 91 14.52 -11.11 1.39
CA THR A 91 13.63 -12.27 1.20
C THR A 91 13.94 -13.35 2.24
N THR A 92 12.95 -13.71 3.07
CA THR A 92 13.02 -14.80 4.06
C THR A 92 12.45 -16.11 3.49
N ARG A 93 12.91 -17.25 4.01
CA ARG A 93 12.57 -18.62 3.54
C ARG A 93 11.40 -19.22 4.36
N PRO A 94 10.55 -20.09 3.77
CA PRO A 94 9.42 -20.70 4.48
C PRO A 94 9.80 -21.97 5.27
N GLU A 95 9.08 -22.25 6.36
CA GLU A 95 9.16 -23.48 7.18
C GLU A 95 7.92 -24.40 6.99
N PRO A 96 8.00 -25.71 7.35
CA PRO A 96 6.97 -26.69 6.98
C PRO A 96 6.13 -27.25 8.14
N GLY A 97 4.79 -27.26 7.97
CA GLY A 97 3.89 -28.29 8.53
C GLY A 97 2.50 -27.77 8.89
N HIS A 98 1.44 -28.55 8.62
CA HIS A 98 0.11 -28.66 9.31
C HIS A 98 -0.99 -29.23 8.37
N LYS A 99 -2.10 -29.70 8.96
CA LYS A 99 -3.16 -30.58 8.38
C LYS A 99 -4.03 -29.89 7.31
N ILE A 100 -4.48 -30.66 6.32
CA ILE A 100 -5.12 -30.19 5.08
C ILE A 100 -6.66 -30.07 5.21
N HIS A 101 -7.22 -28.91 4.84
CA HIS A 101 -8.65 -28.65 4.63
C HIS A 101 -8.95 -28.41 3.12
N PRO A 102 -10.21 -28.54 2.65
CA PRO A 102 -10.56 -28.35 1.24
C PRO A 102 -10.45 -26.88 0.79
N TYR A 103 -9.96 -26.68 -0.44
CA TYR A 103 -9.64 -25.37 -1.02
C TYR A 103 -10.71 -24.92 -2.02
N LEU A 104 -11.47 -23.86 -1.70
CA LEU A 104 -12.67 -23.45 -2.44
C LEU A 104 -12.43 -22.38 -3.51
N LEU A 105 -11.22 -21.82 -3.60
CA LEU A 105 -10.94 -20.62 -4.40
C LEU A 105 -10.35 -20.94 -5.80
N ARG A 106 -10.10 -22.22 -6.09
CA ARG A 106 -9.50 -22.64 -7.37
C ARG A 106 -10.45 -22.35 -8.54
N GLY A 107 -10.04 -21.44 -9.43
CA GLY A 107 -10.79 -21.13 -10.65
C GLY A 107 -12.02 -20.24 -10.44
N MET A 108 -12.22 -19.70 -9.24
CA MET A 108 -13.27 -18.74 -8.97
C MET A 108 -12.81 -17.33 -9.33
N GLU A 109 -13.57 -16.65 -10.19
CA GLU A 109 -13.39 -15.22 -10.42
C GLU A 109 -14.07 -14.44 -9.29
N ILE A 110 -13.32 -13.55 -8.65
CA ILE A 110 -13.80 -12.74 -7.52
C ILE A 110 -13.98 -11.32 -8.04
N THR A 111 -15.24 -10.92 -8.21
CA THR A 111 -15.59 -9.73 -9.00
C THR A 111 -16.41 -8.71 -8.24
N ARG A 112 -16.94 -9.05 -7.06
CA ARG A 112 -17.78 -8.16 -6.27
C ARG A 112 -17.33 -8.03 -4.81
N PRO A 113 -17.63 -6.89 -4.16
CA PRO A 113 -17.46 -6.75 -2.72
C PRO A 113 -18.21 -7.85 -1.95
N ASN A 114 -17.65 -8.24 -0.80
CA ASN A 114 -18.19 -9.25 0.11
C ASN A 114 -18.43 -10.63 -0.53
N GLN A 115 -17.75 -10.96 -1.63
CA GLN A 115 -17.76 -12.33 -2.14
C GLN A 115 -16.80 -13.20 -1.32
N VAL A 116 -15.58 -12.71 -1.12
CA VAL A 116 -14.57 -13.39 -0.31
C VAL A 116 -13.90 -12.39 0.60
N TRP A 117 -13.81 -12.72 1.87
CA TRP A 117 -12.96 -12.03 2.83
C TRP A 117 -11.75 -12.89 3.15
N ALA A 118 -10.63 -12.24 3.45
CA ALA A 118 -9.43 -12.91 3.94
C ALA A 118 -9.02 -12.32 5.29
N MET A 119 -8.46 -13.14 6.16
CA MET A 119 -7.88 -12.68 7.42
C MET A 119 -6.49 -13.24 7.64
N ASP A 120 -5.62 -12.40 8.18
CA ASP A 120 -4.25 -12.77 8.53
C ASP A 120 -3.73 -11.86 9.65
N ILE A 121 -2.63 -12.27 10.26
CA ILE A 121 -1.95 -11.57 11.35
C ILE A 121 -0.50 -11.28 10.95
N THR A 122 0.00 -10.12 11.34
CA THR A 122 1.43 -9.83 11.22
C THR A 122 2.01 -9.20 12.47
N TYR A 123 3.31 -9.41 12.69
CA TYR A 123 4.04 -8.73 13.75
C TYR A 123 4.44 -7.31 13.32
N ILE A 124 4.28 -6.37 14.25
CA ILE A 124 4.65 -4.96 14.09
C ILE A 124 5.74 -4.65 15.12
N PRO A 125 7.00 -4.42 14.69
CA PRO A 125 8.05 -3.99 15.59
C PRO A 125 7.74 -2.61 16.20
N MET A 126 8.13 -2.44 17.45
CA MET A 126 8.08 -1.18 18.20
C MET A 126 9.49 -0.79 18.65
N ALA A 127 9.66 0.39 19.26
CA ALA A 127 10.93 0.80 19.87
C ALA A 127 11.38 -0.23 20.93
N SER A 128 10.42 -0.75 21.69
CA SER A 128 10.61 -1.86 22.63
C SER A 128 9.57 -2.96 22.37
N GLY A 129 10.02 -4.14 21.93
CA GLY A 129 9.15 -5.29 21.67
C GLY A 129 8.35 -5.20 20.37
N PHE A 130 7.17 -5.83 20.34
CA PHE A 130 6.30 -5.89 19.17
C PHE A 130 4.84 -6.12 19.56
N VAL A 131 3.93 -5.81 18.65
CA VAL A 131 2.49 -6.13 18.74
C VAL A 131 2.05 -6.94 17.53
N TYR A 132 0.93 -7.63 17.66
CA TYR A 132 0.26 -8.36 16.59
C TYR A 132 -0.84 -7.50 15.98
N LEU A 133 -0.89 -7.42 14.66
CA LEU A 133 -1.93 -6.76 13.89
C LEU A 133 -2.73 -7.82 13.13
N ALA A 134 -4.01 -7.98 13.49
CA ALA A 134 -4.97 -8.74 12.69
C ALA A 134 -5.73 -7.81 11.76
N VAL A 135 -6.00 -8.27 10.53
CA VAL A 135 -6.82 -7.55 9.55
C VAL A 135 -7.81 -8.52 8.89
N VAL A 136 -9.06 -8.08 8.73
CA VAL A 136 -10.03 -8.66 7.80
C VAL A 136 -10.06 -7.80 6.54
N LEU A 137 -9.79 -8.41 5.38
CA LEU A 137 -9.63 -7.78 4.08
C LEU A 137 -10.72 -8.27 3.11
N ASP A 138 -11.39 -7.35 2.42
CA ASP A 138 -12.23 -7.69 1.27
C ASP A 138 -11.37 -7.99 0.04
N TRP A 139 -11.60 -9.15 -0.57
CA TRP A 139 -10.68 -9.64 -1.58
C TRP A 139 -10.89 -8.99 -2.95
N ALA A 140 -12.11 -8.60 -3.33
CA ALA A 140 -12.35 -7.93 -4.62
C ALA A 140 -11.76 -6.51 -4.62
N THR A 141 -12.00 -5.77 -3.54
CA THR A 141 -11.80 -4.32 -3.47
C THR A 141 -10.52 -3.92 -2.76
N ARG A 142 -9.85 -4.88 -2.11
CA ARG A 142 -8.69 -4.65 -1.23
C ARG A 142 -9.00 -3.82 0.00
N ARG A 143 -10.28 -3.61 0.33
CA ARG A 143 -10.65 -2.78 1.48
C ARG A 143 -10.37 -3.52 2.77
N VAL A 144 -9.65 -2.86 3.68
CA VAL A 144 -9.51 -3.34 5.06
C VAL A 144 -10.84 -3.07 5.78
N LEU A 145 -11.55 -4.13 6.15
CA LEU A 145 -12.89 -4.08 6.71
C LEU A 145 -12.87 -3.87 8.22
N SER A 146 -11.97 -4.57 8.90
CA SER A 146 -11.69 -4.39 10.33
C SER A 146 -10.24 -4.79 10.62
N TRP A 147 -9.71 -4.27 11.72
CA TRP A 147 -8.38 -4.58 12.20
C TRP A 147 -8.28 -4.37 13.72
N ARG A 148 -7.39 -5.10 14.39
CA ARG A 148 -7.09 -4.94 15.82
C ARG A 148 -5.62 -5.17 16.12
N LEU A 149 -5.12 -4.50 17.16
CA LEU A 149 -3.82 -4.79 17.76
C LEU A 149 -3.96 -5.59 19.05
N SER A 150 -3.04 -6.53 19.24
CA SER A 150 -2.88 -7.30 20.46
C SER A 150 -1.41 -7.40 20.87
N ILE A 151 -1.14 -7.52 22.17
CA ILE A 151 0.19 -7.85 22.71
C ILE A 151 0.41 -9.37 22.84
N THR A 152 -0.66 -10.17 22.68
CA THR A 152 -0.62 -11.64 22.70
C THR A 152 -1.17 -12.22 21.40
N MET A 153 -0.72 -13.43 21.04
CA MET A 153 -1.18 -14.14 19.83
C MET A 153 -2.42 -15.03 20.12
N GLU A 154 -3.35 -14.52 20.93
CA GLU A 154 -4.56 -15.26 21.31
C GLU A 154 -5.61 -15.24 20.20
N ALA A 155 -6.46 -16.28 20.11
CA ALA A 155 -7.52 -16.32 19.11
C ALA A 155 -8.62 -15.27 19.35
N ALA A 156 -8.79 -14.79 20.59
CA ALA A 156 -9.87 -13.88 20.98
C ALA A 156 -9.91 -12.59 20.17
N PHE A 157 -8.77 -11.91 19.99
CA PHE A 157 -8.75 -10.67 19.22
C PHE A 157 -9.02 -10.91 17.72
N CYS A 158 -8.76 -12.12 17.22
CA CYS A 158 -9.12 -12.48 15.85
C CYS A 158 -10.64 -12.61 15.68
N VAL A 159 -11.28 -13.29 16.64
CA VAL A 159 -12.75 -13.41 16.69
C VAL A 159 -13.39 -12.02 16.78
N GLU A 160 -12.92 -11.16 17.68
CA GLU A 160 -13.44 -9.80 17.81
C GLU A 160 -13.27 -8.95 16.55
N THR A 161 -12.18 -9.16 15.79
CA THR A 161 -11.94 -8.46 14.51
C THR A 161 -12.92 -8.95 13.44
N LEU A 162 -13.17 -10.27 13.40
CA LEU A 162 -14.16 -10.87 12.51
C LEU A 162 -15.57 -10.37 12.82
N GLU A 163 -16.00 -10.44 14.08
CA GLU A 163 -17.32 -10.00 14.52
C GLU A 163 -17.56 -8.52 14.21
N ASP A 164 -16.55 -7.68 14.42
CA ASP A 164 -16.60 -6.26 14.07
C ASP A 164 -16.76 -6.02 12.56
N ALA A 165 -16.05 -6.79 11.72
CA ALA A 165 -16.24 -6.74 10.28
C ALA A 165 -17.65 -7.18 9.88
N LEU A 166 -18.15 -8.28 10.47
CA LEU A 166 -19.50 -8.80 10.21
C LEU A 166 -20.59 -7.79 10.59
N ALA A 167 -20.46 -7.18 11.77
CA ALA A 167 -21.42 -6.20 12.27
C ALA A 167 -21.53 -4.95 11.37
N ARG A 168 -20.41 -4.51 10.78
CA ARG A 168 -20.38 -3.29 9.95
C ARG A 168 -20.69 -3.54 8.47
N HIS A 169 -20.33 -4.70 7.95
CA HIS A 169 -20.26 -4.94 6.50
C HIS A 169 -21.13 -6.11 6.02
N GLY A 170 -21.87 -6.76 6.91
CA GLY A 170 -22.64 -7.95 6.60
C GLY A 170 -21.74 -9.18 6.54
N LYS A 171 -22.10 -10.19 5.76
CA LYS A 171 -21.34 -11.43 5.67
C LYS A 171 -20.79 -11.68 4.28
N PRO A 172 -19.58 -12.26 4.16
CA PRO A 172 -19.09 -12.75 2.88
C PRO A 172 -19.70 -14.11 2.53
N ASP A 173 -19.57 -14.52 1.27
CA ASP A 173 -19.90 -15.89 0.87
C ASP A 173 -18.83 -16.86 1.42
N ILE A 174 -17.56 -16.48 1.27
CA ILE A 174 -16.39 -17.29 1.65
C ILE A 174 -15.48 -16.48 2.57
N PHE A 175 -14.97 -17.12 3.61
CA PHE A 175 -13.93 -16.59 4.46
C PHE A 175 -12.66 -17.42 4.30
N ASN A 176 -11.57 -16.79 3.86
CA ASN A 176 -10.27 -17.41 3.66
C ASN A 176 -9.30 -17.09 4.79
N THR A 177 -8.69 -18.10 5.37
CA THR A 177 -7.59 -17.94 6.35
C THR A 177 -6.44 -18.89 6.04
N ASP A 178 -5.28 -18.60 6.62
CA ASP A 178 -4.25 -19.63 6.72
C ASP A 178 -4.67 -20.73 7.73
N GLN A 179 -3.85 -21.78 7.85
CA GLN A 179 -4.07 -22.90 8.77
C GLN A 179 -3.50 -22.64 10.17
N GLY A 180 -3.32 -21.37 10.57
CA GLY A 180 -2.88 -21.00 11.91
C GLY A 180 -3.80 -21.55 13.00
N SER A 181 -3.23 -21.86 14.17
CA SER A 181 -4.00 -22.32 15.34
C SER A 181 -5.05 -21.30 15.79
N GLN A 182 -4.84 -20.02 15.48
CA GLN A 182 -5.74 -18.91 15.77
C GLN A 182 -7.04 -18.98 14.97
N PHE A 183 -7.00 -19.54 13.75
CA PHE A 183 -8.15 -19.61 12.84
C PHE A 183 -8.80 -21.00 12.78
N THR A 184 -8.12 -22.02 13.31
CA THR A 184 -8.61 -23.41 13.34
C THR A 184 -9.35 -23.75 14.64
N GLY A 185 -9.36 -22.85 15.64
CA GLY A 185 -10.09 -23.04 16.89
C GLY A 185 -11.61 -23.02 16.73
N GLN A 186 -12.33 -23.71 17.62
CA GLN A 186 -13.80 -23.76 17.65
C GLN A 186 -14.44 -22.37 17.82
N ALA A 187 -13.80 -21.46 18.56
CA ALA A 187 -14.32 -20.10 18.72
C ALA A 187 -14.41 -19.38 17.36
N PHE A 188 -13.37 -19.44 16.54
CA PHE A 188 -13.33 -18.75 15.24
C PHE A 188 -14.23 -19.43 14.20
N THR A 189 -14.06 -20.74 14.01
CA THR A 189 -14.86 -21.52 13.06
C THR A 189 -16.34 -21.56 13.45
N GLY A 190 -16.66 -21.48 14.75
CA GLY A 190 -18.01 -21.38 15.27
C GLY A 190 -18.73 -20.10 14.83
N VAL A 191 -18.06 -18.94 14.87
CA VAL A 191 -18.64 -17.68 14.35
C VAL A 191 -18.96 -17.79 12.86
N LEU A 192 -18.05 -18.37 12.07
CA LEU A 192 -18.26 -18.55 10.62
C LEU A 192 -19.43 -19.50 10.33
N ALA A 193 -19.48 -20.64 11.03
CA ALA A 193 -20.55 -21.63 10.89
C ALA A 193 -21.92 -21.06 11.31
N TYR A 194 -21.97 -20.33 12.44
CA TYR A 194 -23.19 -19.67 12.92
C TYR A 194 -23.77 -18.68 11.91
N ASN A 195 -22.90 -17.97 11.17
CA ASN A 195 -23.32 -17.01 10.13
C ASN A 195 -23.56 -17.66 8.75
N GLY A 196 -23.35 -18.97 8.62
CA GLY A 196 -23.47 -19.71 7.37
C GLY A 196 -22.44 -19.30 6.31
N ILE A 197 -21.23 -18.93 6.74
CA ILE A 197 -20.14 -18.50 5.87
C ILE A 197 -19.28 -19.71 5.51
N ALA A 198 -19.00 -19.91 4.22
CA ALA A 198 -18.16 -21.01 3.78
C ALA A 198 -16.70 -20.76 4.18
N ILE A 199 -16.05 -21.76 4.78
CA ILE A 199 -14.67 -21.65 5.24
C ILE A 199 -13.75 -22.20 4.14
N SER A 200 -12.80 -21.37 3.70
CA SER A 200 -11.67 -21.77 2.86
C SER A 200 -10.40 -21.64 3.68
N MET A 201 -9.53 -22.66 3.63
CA MET A 201 -8.22 -22.60 4.28
C MET A 201 -7.12 -22.99 3.30
N ASP A 202 -6.06 -22.20 3.27
CA ASP A 202 -4.94 -22.40 2.36
C ASP A 202 -4.06 -23.58 2.79
N GLY A 203 -3.92 -24.59 1.94
CA GLY A 203 -2.94 -25.67 2.10
C GLY A 203 -1.54 -25.28 1.64
N LYS A 204 -0.50 -26.04 2.03
CA LYS A 204 0.87 -25.84 1.53
C LYS A 204 0.87 -25.75 -0.02
N GLY A 205 1.37 -24.62 -0.55
CA GLY A 205 1.46 -24.36 -2.00
C GLY A 205 0.39 -23.41 -2.55
N ALA A 206 -0.54 -22.94 -1.73
CA ALA A 206 -1.58 -21.93 -2.03
C ALA A 206 -1.03 -20.49 -2.08
N TRP A 207 0.14 -20.30 -2.70
CA TRP A 207 0.83 -18.99 -2.73
C TRP A 207 0.00 -17.88 -3.39
N ARG A 208 -0.98 -18.22 -4.24
CA ARG A 208 -1.84 -17.25 -4.93
C ARG A 208 -2.87 -16.60 -4.01
N ASP A 209 -3.21 -17.28 -2.92
CA ASP A 209 -4.34 -16.94 -2.07
C ASP A 209 -3.97 -15.85 -1.07
N ASN A 210 -2.76 -15.93 -0.50
CA ASN A 210 -2.24 -14.91 0.41
C ASN A 210 -1.63 -13.69 -0.29
N VAL A 211 -1.54 -13.65 -1.64
CA VAL A 211 -0.84 -12.58 -2.39
C VAL A 211 -1.32 -11.18 -2.00
N PHE A 212 -2.61 -11.03 -1.74
CA PHE A 212 -3.19 -9.71 -1.53
C PHE A 212 -3.05 -9.21 -0.11
N VAL A 213 -3.13 -10.12 0.85
CA VAL A 213 -2.78 -9.89 2.24
C VAL A 213 -1.27 -9.65 2.37
N GLU A 214 -0.41 -10.42 1.70
CA GLU A 214 1.04 -10.16 1.63
C GLU A 214 1.34 -8.78 1.04
N ARG A 215 0.60 -8.37 0.00
CA ARG A 215 0.71 -7.00 -0.57
C ARG A 215 0.23 -5.94 0.40
N LEU A 216 -0.81 -6.20 1.18
CA LEU A 216 -1.26 -5.33 2.27
C LEU A 216 -0.15 -5.19 3.30
N TRP A 217 0.42 -6.30 3.79
CA TRP A 217 1.52 -6.28 4.76
C TRP A 217 2.74 -5.54 4.24
N ARG A 218 3.09 -5.72 2.97
CA ARG A 218 4.17 -4.94 2.35
C ARG A 218 3.84 -3.46 2.34
N SER A 219 2.60 -3.08 2.06
CA SER A 219 2.19 -1.67 2.05
C SER A 219 2.26 -1.09 3.47
N ILE A 220 1.59 -1.70 4.46
CA ILE A 220 1.62 -1.28 5.86
C ILE A 220 3.06 -1.19 6.38
N LYS A 221 3.88 -2.21 6.12
CA LYS A 221 5.24 -2.25 6.66
C LYS A 221 6.13 -1.17 6.06
N TYR A 222 6.09 -0.96 4.74
CA TYR A 222 7.01 -0.03 4.08
C TYR A 222 6.55 1.42 4.15
N GLU A 223 5.25 1.64 4.18
CA GLU A 223 4.66 2.98 4.11
C GLU A 223 4.40 3.57 5.49
N GLU A 224 4.31 2.74 6.53
CA GLU A 224 4.01 3.21 7.89
C GLU A 224 5.01 2.66 8.91
N VAL A 225 5.09 1.34 9.07
CA VAL A 225 5.84 0.73 10.19
C VAL A 225 7.34 1.00 10.12
N TYR A 226 7.98 0.83 8.96
CA TYR A 226 9.43 0.98 8.82
C TYR A 226 9.92 2.42 8.83
N LEU A 227 9.00 3.38 8.81
CA LEU A 227 9.30 4.81 8.91
C LEU A 227 9.19 5.31 10.36
N ARG A 228 8.78 4.45 11.29
CA ARG A 228 8.47 4.81 12.68
C ARG A 228 9.13 3.85 13.66
N ALA A 229 9.33 4.33 14.86
CA ALA A 229 9.65 3.53 16.03
C ALA A 229 8.60 3.89 17.10
N TYR A 230 7.58 3.06 17.26
CA TYR A 230 6.49 3.33 18.21
C TYR A 230 6.96 3.12 19.64
N ASP A 231 6.71 4.09 20.52
CA ASP A 231 7.08 4.02 21.93
C ASP A 231 6.02 3.28 22.76
N SER A 232 4.77 3.23 22.28
CA SER A 232 3.67 2.58 23.00
C SER A 232 2.64 1.91 22.07
N VAL A 233 1.86 0.97 22.63
CA VAL A 233 0.76 0.29 21.90
C VAL A 233 -0.32 1.29 21.47
N SER A 234 -0.57 2.33 22.28
CA SER A 234 -1.54 3.39 21.97
C SER A 234 -1.08 4.24 20.78
N GLU A 235 0.21 4.57 20.73
CA GLU A 235 0.79 5.27 19.60
C GLU A 235 0.74 4.42 18.33
N ALA A 236 1.16 3.15 18.41
CA ALA A 236 1.08 2.20 17.30
C ALA A 236 -0.36 2.09 16.78
N ARG A 237 -1.35 1.96 17.67
CA ARG A 237 -2.78 1.92 17.31
C ARG A 237 -3.21 3.19 16.58
N SER A 238 -2.90 4.36 17.13
CA SER A 238 -3.31 5.64 16.55
C SER A 238 -2.66 5.90 15.19
N SER A 239 -1.40 5.48 15.02
CA SER A 239 -0.66 5.69 13.78
C SER A 239 -1.08 4.71 12.68
N ILE A 240 -1.16 3.42 13.00
CA ILE A 240 -1.63 2.38 12.07
C ILE A 240 -3.08 2.64 11.65
N GLY A 241 -3.94 3.07 12.58
CA GLY A 241 -5.32 3.46 12.26
C GLY A 241 -5.39 4.56 11.21
N ARG A 242 -4.66 5.67 11.41
CA ARG A 242 -4.58 6.75 10.40
C ARG A 242 -4.05 6.26 9.05
N TYR A 243 -3.06 5.37 9.06
CA TYR A 243 -2.56 4.77 7.82
C TYR A 243 -3.62 3.92 7.12
N LEU A 244 -4.36 3.07 7.86
CA LEU A 244 -5.40 2.22 7.29
C LEU A 244 -6.59 3.02 6.77
N ASP A 245 -6.94 4.13 7.42
CA ASP A 245 -7.92 5.09 6.92
C ASP A 245 -7.45 5.71 5.59
N PHE A 246 -6.18 6.14 5.51
CA PHE A 246 -5.58 6.60 4.26
C PHE A 246 -5.57 5.50 3.18
N TYR A 247 -5.21 4.27 3.56
CA TYR A 247 -5.14 3.12 2.68
C TYR A 247 -6.49 2.86 2.00
N ASN A 248 -7.59 2.88 2.77
CA ASN A 248 -8.94 2.66 2.26
C ASN A 248 -9.48 3.86 1.46
N SER A 249 -9.29 5.09 1.96
CA SER A 249 -10.03 6.26 1.46
C SER A 249 -9.29 7.08 0.41
N ARG A 250 -7.95 7.10 0.42
CA ARG A 250 -7.14 8.05 -0.37
C ARG A 250 -6.02 7.39 -1.16
N ARG A 251 -5.52 6.22 -0.75
CA ARG A 251 -4.38 5.57 -1.40
C ARG A 251 -4.78 4.99 -2.77
N PRO A 252 -4.20 5.44 -3.88
CA PRO A 252 -4.51 4.90 -5.20
C PRO A 252 -3.90 3.50 -5.37
N HIS A 253 -4.70 2.54 -5.85
CA HIS A 253 -4.28 1.16 -6.05
C HIS A 253 -4.20 0.80 -7.53
N SER A 254 -3.01 0.37 -7.99
CA SER A 254 -2.84 0.00 -9.41
C SER A 254 -3.65 -1.23 -9.82
N SER A 255 -3.95 -2.14 -8.89
CA SER A 255 -4.84 -3.28 -9.14
C SER A 255 -6.31 -2.90 -9.25
N LEU A 256 -6.67 -1.66 -8.90
CA LEU A 256 -8.03 -1.09 -8.98
C LEU A 256 -8.04 0.08 -9.97
N ASP A 257 -7.16 0.05 -10.97
CA ASP A 257 -7.00 1.08 -12.00
C ASP A 257 -6.75 2.50 -11.47
N GLY A 258 -6.18 2.60 -10.26
CA GLY A 258 -5.90 3.87 -9.60
C GLY A 258 -6.99 4.32 -8.62
N SER A 259 -8.12 3.62 -8.55
CA SER A 259 -9.17 3.86 -7.56
C SER A 259 -8.69 3.48 -6.15
N THR A 260 -9.37 4.02 -5.14
CA THR A 260 -9.17 3.63 -3.74
C THR A 260 -10.01 2.41 -3.39
N PRO A 261 -9.65 1.65 -2.34
CA PRO A 261 -10.46 0.53 -1.88
C PRO A 261 -11.89 0.92 -1.52
N ASP A 262 -12.10 2.10 -0.91
CA ASP A 262 -13.45 2.60 -0.62
C ASP A 262 -14.23 2.88 -1.91
N GLN A 263 -13.62 3.48 -2.93
CA GLN A 263 -14.27 3.68 -4.23
C GLN A 263 -14.69 2.35 -4.85
N ALA A 264 -13.80 1.36 -4.84
CA ALA A 264 -14.11 0.04 -5.39
C ALA A 264 -15.21 -0.69 -4.59
N TYR A 265 -15.25 -0.50 -3.28
CA TYR A 265 -16.19 -1.17 -2.38
C TYR A 265 -17.59 -0.56 -2.41
N PHE A 266 -17.70 0.76 -2.35
CA PHE A 266 -18.99 1.46 -2.33
C PHE A 266 -19.52 1.83 -3.71
N THR A 267 -18.67 1.81 -4.74
CA THR A 267 -19.06 2.10 -6.12
C THR A 267 -18.44 1.05 -7.05
N PRO A 268 -19.02 -0.17 -7.08
CA PRO A 268 -18.48 -1.25 -7.90
C PRO A 268 -18.40 -0.78 -9.36
N LEU A 269 -17.19 -0.80 -9.93
CA LEU A 269 -17.02 -0.54 -11.36
C LEU A 269 -17.78 -1.63 -12.13
N PRO A 270 -18.50 -1.30 -13.21
CA PRO A 270 -19.11 -2.32 -14.06
C PRO A 270 -18.02 -3.29 -14.54
N LEU A 271 -18.32 -4.60 -14.45
CA LEU A 271 -17.46 -5.69 -14.90
C LEU A 271 -16.82 -5.33 -16.24
N ARG A 272 -15.48 -5.29 -16.29
CA ARG A 272 -14.76 -5.19 -17.55
C ARG A 272 -15.03 -6.46 -18.33
N MET A 273 -15.90 -6.38 -19.35
CA MET A 273 -15.93 -7.38 -20.40
C MET A 273 -14.54 -7.38 -21.05
N ALA A 274 -13.83 -8.49 -20.94
CA ALA A 274 -12.57 -8.68 -21.65
C ALA A 274 -12.85 -8.53 -23.16
N ALA A 275 -12.10 -7.64 -23.81
CA ALA A 275 -12.03 -7.54 -25.26
C ALA A 275 -10.96 -8.48 -25.80
#